data_AF-E5Y5F7-F1
#
_entry.id   AF-E5Y5F7-F1
#
_cell.length_a   1.000
_cell.length_b   1.000
_cell.length_c   1.000
_cell.angle_alpha   90.00
_cell.angle_beta   90.00
_cell.angle_gamma   90.00
#
_symmetry.space_group_name_H-M   'P 1'
#
loop_
_entity.id
_entity.type
_entity.pdbx_description
1 polymer ?
#
loop_
_entity_poly.entity_id
_entity_poly.type
_entity_poly.pdbx_seq_one_letter_code
_entity_poly.pdbx_strand_id
1 'polypeptide(L)'
;MLQAYTRKPAEPIFQQPRKKTAFEKTPACFQTAVRKLNLAPEDGDSLYAVTLHTMRHTFASWLAQSGKVTLMELQKLMRHKNTTMTMRYAHLFPGQESEKLSIIGDMLA
;
A
#
# COMPACT_ATOMS: atom_id res chain seq x y z
N MET A 1 -5.65 -0.88 -21.86
CA MET A 1 -4.29 -0.38 -21.53
C MET A 1 -3.14 -1.23 -22.08
N LEU A 2 -3.26 -2.55 -22.28
CA LEU A 2 -2.14 -3.37 -22.81
C LEU A 2 -2.14 -3.56 -24.34
N GLN A 3 -3.14 -3.08 -25.07
CA GLN A 3 -3.27 -3.30 -26.52
C GLN A 3 -2.16 -2.62 -27.35
N ALA A 4 -1.49 -1.60 -26.80
CA ALA A 4 -0.34 -0.94 -27.43
C ALA A 4 1.02 -1.51 -26.98
N TYR A 5 1.03 -2.62 -26.23
CA TYR A 5 2.26 -3.20 -25.68
C TYR A 5 2.99 -4.03 -26.73
N THR A 6 3.89 -3.40 -27.49
CA THR A 6 4.65 -4.00 -28.61
C THR A 6 5.87 -4.82 -28.17
N ARG A 7 6.02 -5.10 -26.87
CA ARG A 7 7.18 -5.83 -26.34
C ARG A 7 7.00 -7.33 -26.41
N LYS A 8 8.13 -8.05 -26.48
CA LYS A 8 8.11 -9.51 -26.56
C LYS A 8 7.61 -10.13 -25.24
N PRO A 9 7.00 -11.33 -25.30
CA PRO A 9 6.70 -12.10 -24.11
C PRO A 9 7.95 -12.28 -23.24
N ALA A 10 7.76 -12.34 -21.92
CA ALA A 10 8.81 -12.43 -20.89
C ALA A 10 9.73 -11.20 -20.73
N GLU A 11 9.58 -10.14 -21.52
CA GLU A 11 10.30 -8.89 -21.24
C GLU A 11 9.75 -8.20 -19.98
N PRO A 12 10.62 -7.66 -19.11
CA PRO A 12 10.18 -6.87 -17.97
C PRO A 12 9.35 -5.66 -18.43
N ILE A 13 8.27 -5.37 -17.72
CA ILE A 13 7.44 -4.17 -17.96
C ILE A 13 8.26 -2.91 -17.65
N PHE A 14 8.84 -2.86 -16.45
CA PHE A 14 9.72 -1.78 -16.03
C PHE A 14 11.18 -2.16 -16.31
N GLN A 15 11.82 -1.41 -17.20
CA GLN A 15 13.19 -1.68 -17.66
C GLN A 15 14.12 -0.52 -17.34
N GLN A 16 15.38 -0.85 -17.05
CA GLN A 16 16.45 0.13 -16.93
C GLN A 16 16.63 0.88 -18.26
N PRO A 17 16.88 2.20 -18.24
CA PRO A 17 17.23 2.93 -19.44
C PRO A 17 18.40 2.26 -20.15
N ARG A 18 18.29 2.09 -21.47
CA ARG A 18 19.32 1.54 -22.38
C ARG A 18 19.60 0.03 -22.27
N LYS A 19 19.44 -0.61 -21.10
CA LYS A 19 19.81 -2.03 -20.90
C LYS A 19 18.68 -3.04 -21.18
N LYS A 20 17.42 -2.61 -21.29
CA LYS A 20 16.21 -3.47 -21.44
C LYS A 20 16.04 -4.56 -20.37
N THR A 21 16.83 -4.52 -19.29
CA THR A 21 16.75 -5.43 -18.15
C THR A 21 15.87 -4.84 -17.05
N ALA A 22 15.40 -5.69 -16.13
CA ALA A 22 14.64 -5.24 -14.98
C ALA A 22 15.47 -4.34 -14.05
N PHE A 23 14.80 -3.50 -13.27
CA PHE A 23 15.45 -2.78 -12.17
C PHE A 23 15.76 -3.75 -11.02
N GLU A 24 17.00 -3.73 -10.54
CA GLU A 24 17.41 -4.50 -9.35
C GLU A 24 17.23 -3.71 -8.05
N LYS A 25 17.22 -2.37 -8.16
CA LYS A 25 17.07 -1.43 -7.05
C LYS A 25 16.07 -0.35 -7.44
N THR A 26 15.59 0.38 -6.43
CA THR A 26 14.75 1.56 -6.64
C THR A 26 15.42 2.53 -7.62
N PRO A 27 14.75 2.94 -8.70
CA PRO A 27 15.32 3.88 -9.66
C PRO A 27 15.65 5.23 -9.02
N ALA A 28 16.76 5.85 -9.41
CA ALA A 28 17.19 7.16 -8.89
C ALA A 28 16.14 8.27 -9.13
N CYS A 29 15.36 8.16 -10.22
CA CYS A 29 14.31 9.13 -10.53
C CYS A 29 13.24 9.24 -9.42
N PHE A 30 13.00 8.16 -8.66
CA PHE A 30 12.08 8.20 -7.52
C PHE A 30 12.59 9.12 -6.42
N GLN A 31 13.87 8.97 -6.01
CA GLN A 31 14.47 9.85 -5.00
C GLN A 31 14.52 11.30 -5.48
N THR A 32 14.81 11.53 -6.77
CA THR A 32 14.75 12.87 -7.36
C THR A 32 13.36 13.48 -7.23
N ALA A 33 12.29 12.70 -7.50
CA ALA A 33 10.92 13.17 -7.35
C ALA A 33 10.59 13.49 -5.89
N VAL A 34 10.95 12.62 -4.94
CA VAL A 34 10.76 12.84 -3.49
C VAL A 34 11.41 14.16 -3.04
N ARG A 35 12.65 14.43 -3.46
CA ARG A 35 13.34 15.69 -3.13
C ARG A 35 12.68 16.90 -3.78
N LYS A 36 12.32 16.81 -5.07
CA LYS A 36 11.67 17.92 -5.79
C LYS A 36 10.29 18.29 -5.23
N LEU A 37 9.60 17.33 -4.63
CA LEU A 37 8.30 17.52 -4.00
C LEU A 37 8.41 17.90 -2.51
N ASN A 38 9.62 18.10 -2.00
CA ASN A 38 9.89 18.38 -0.58
C ASN A 38 9.27 17.33 0.37
N LEU A 39 9.29 16.06 -0.04
CA LEU A 39 8.81 14.93 0.76
C LEU A 39 9.96 14.20 1.48
N ALA A 40 11.20 14.68 1.34
CA ALA A 40 12.32 14.18 2.10
C ALA A 40 12.31 14.78 3.52
N PRO A 41 12.67 14.02 4.57
CA PRO A 41 12.77 14.54 5.92
C PRO A 41 13.86 15.61 6.01
N GLU A 42 13.59 16.69 6.74
CA GLU A 42 14.52 17.83 6.90
C GLU A 42 15.81 17.41 7.64
N ASP A 43 15.66 16.58 8.67
CA ASP A 43 16.75 16.14 9.55
C ASP A 43 17.54 14.97 8.97
N GLY A 44 17.16 14.48 7.79
CA GLY A 44 17.76 13.30 7.17
C GLY A 44 17.43 11.97 7.88
N ASP A 45 16.46 11.96 8.79
CA ASP A 45 16.06 10.74 9.50
C ASP A 45 15.45 9.71 8.54
N SER A 46 16.18 8.60 8.38
CA SER A 46 15.78 7.49 7.52
C SER A 46 14.45 6.84 7.90
N LEU A 47 14.02 6.96 9.16
CA LEU A 47 12.75 6.41 9.63
C LEU A 47 11.55 7.07 8.93
N TYR A 48 11.68 8.35 8.60
CA TYR A 48 10.64 9.15 7.93
C TYR A 48 10.88 9.29 6.42
N ALA A 49 11.87 8.57 5.87
CA ALA A 49 12.15 8.62 4.45
C ALA A 49 10.98 8.06 3.63
N VAL A 50 10.51 8.83 2.64
CA VAL A 50 9.52 8.35 1.67
C VAL A 50 10.16 7.35 0.72
N THR A 51 9.63 6.13 0.69
CA THR A 51 10.09 5.04 -0.18
C THR A 51 8.93 4.53 -1.06
N LEU A 52 9.23 3.62 -2.00
CA LEU A 52 8.18 2.92 -2.73
C LEU A 52 7.24 2.13 -1.78
N HIS A 53 7.74 1.69 -0.63
CA HIS A 53 6.94 0.95 0.36
C HIS A 53 5.95 1.86 1.09
N THR A 54 6.22 3.18 1.16
CA THR A 54 5.28 4.17 1.70
C THR A 54 3.95 4.11 0.95
N MET A 55 3.96 3.98 -0.39
CA MET A 55 2.73 3.84 -1.18
C MET A 55 1.91 2.60 -0.81
N ARG A 56 2.59 1.49 -0.45
CA ARG A 56 1.92 0.27 0.02
C ARG A 56 1.27 0.48 1.38
N HIS A 57 1.92 1.22 2.28
CA HIS A 57 1.31 1.64 3.55
C HIS A 57 0.13 2.59 3.34
N THR A 58 0.23 3.54 2.41
CA THR A 58 -0.86 4.47 2.06
C THR A 58 -2.08 3.71 1.54
N PHE A 59 -1.89 2.76 0.62
CA PHE A 59 -2.95 1.90 0.12
C PHE A 59 -3.69 1.16 1.25
N ALA A 60 -2.94 0.53 2.16
CA ALA A 60 -3.55 -0.20 3.27
C ALA A 60 -4.30 0.73 4.24
N SER A 61 -3.72 1.88 4.53
CA SER A 61 -4.30 2.87 5.43
C SER A 61 -5.60 3.44 4.88
N TRP A 62 -5.67 3.72 3.58
CA TRP A 62 -6.89 4.22 2.94
C TRP A 62 -8.00 3.16 2.88
N LEU A 63 -7.66 1.90 2.58
CA LEU A 63 -8.65 0.82 2.61
C LEU A 63 -9.20 0.61 4.02
N ALA A 64 -8.36 0.60 5.05
CA ALA A 64 -8.79 0.50 6.44
C ALA A 64 -9.75 1.65 6.81
N GLN A 65 -9.35 2.90 6.54
CA GLN A 65 -10.17 4.08 6.82
C GLN A 65 -11.48 4.11 6.05
N SER A 66 -11.54 3.51 4.86
CA SER A 66 -12.77 3.47 4.07
C SER A 66 -13.91 2.70 4.75
N GLY A 67 -13.60 1.80 5.68
CA GLY A 67 -14.58 0.91 6.32
C GLY A 67 -15.21 -0.13 5.38
N LYS A 68 -14.80 -0.18 4.11
CA LYS A 68 -15.39 -1.05 3.07
C LYS A 68 -14.79 -2.46 3.00
N VAL A 69 -13.70 -2.69 3.71
CA VAL A 69 -13.04 -4.00 3.80
C VAL A 69 -12.94 -4.40 5.26
N THR A 70 -12.77 -5.68 5.51
CA THR A 70 -12.39 -6.23 6.81
C THR A 70 -10.87 -6.33 6.93
N LEU A 71 -10.37 -6.53 8.16
CA LEU A 71 -8.94 -6.73 8.40
C LEU A 71 -8.39 -7.97 7.66
N MET A 72 -9.19 -9.03 7.53
CA MET A 72 -8.81 -10.26 6.85
C MET A 72 -8.75 -10.08 5.32
N GLU A 73 -9.67 -9.31 4.74
CA GLU A 73 -9.61 -8.95 3.32
C GLU A 73 -8.41 -8.05 3.04
N LEU A 74 -8.13 -7.08 3.91
CA LEU A 74 -6.93 -6.26 3.81
C LEU A 74 -5.65 -7.12 3.87
N GLN A 75 -5.59 -8.13 4.74
CA GLN A 75 -4.47 -9.08 4.80
C GLN A 75 -4.26 -9.81 3.46
N LYS A 76 -5.35 -10.28 2.84
CA LYS A 76 -5.30 -10.98 1.54
C LYS A 76 -4.86 -10.07 0.41
N LEU A 77 -5.42 -8.86 0.32
CA LEU A 77 -5.04 -7.84 -0.69
C LEU A 77 -3.57 -7.47 -0.56
N MET A 78 -3.10 -7.30 0.68
CA MET A 78 -1.71 -7.00 1.01
C MET A 78 -0.80 -8.23 0.91
N ARG A 79 -1.32 -9.44 0.69
CA ARG A 79 -0.57 -10.70 0.66
C ARG A 79 0.34 -10.89 1.88
N HIS A 80 -0.14 -10.51 3.06
CA HIS A 80 0.61 -10.70 4.30
C HIS A 80 0.45 -12.13 4.79
N LYS A 81 1.59 -12.82 5.00
CA LYS A 81 1.60 -14.19 5.55
C LYS A 81 1.07 -14.24 6.99
N ASN A 82 1.47 -13.26 7.81
CA ASN A 82 1.08 -13.18 9.22
C ASN A 82 0.16 -11.97 9.45
N THR A 83 -0.95 -12.21 10.14
CA THR A 83 -1.94 -11.19 10.54
C THR A 83 -1.31 -10.06 11.35
N THR A 84 -0.25 -10.31 12.14
CA THR A 84 0.47 -9.27 12.90
C THR A 84 0.93 -8.10 12.02
N MET A 85 1.28 -8.34 10.75
CA MET A 85 1.66 -7.26 9.82
C MET A 85 0.47 -6.38 9.44
N THR A 86 -0.72 -6.96 9.35
CA THR A 86 -1.96 -6.25 9.03
C THR A 86 -2.55 -5.53 10.24
N MET A 87 -2.33 -6.05 11.47
CA MET A 87 -2.77 -5.42 12.72
C MET A 87 -2.28 -3.97 12.87
N ARG A 88 -1.19 -3.59 12.21
CA ARG A 88 -0.68 -2.21 12.14
C ARG A 88 -1.75 -1.20 11.68
N TYR A 89 -2.74 -1.63 10.89
CA TYR A 89 -3.80 -0.77 10.37
C TYR A 89 -5.14 -0.93 11.11
N ALA A 90 -5.24 -1.81 12.11
CA ALA A 90 -6.52 -2.13 12.76
C ALA A 90 -7.17 -0.90 13.41
N HIS A 91 -6.35 -0.01 13.97
CA HIS A 91 -6.80 1.23 14.60
C HIS A 91 -7.38 2.27 13.62
N LEU A 92 -7.17 2.08 12.31
CA LEU A 92 -7.67 2.99 11.27
C LEU A 92 -9.09 2.65 10.81
N PHE A 93 -9.63 1.51 11.22
CA PHE A 93 -10.99 1.13 10.86
C PHE A 93 -11.98 1.99 11.63
N PRO A 94 -13.05 2.48 10.98
CA PRO A 94 -14.08 3.24 11.68
C PRO A 94 -14.71 2.38 12.77
N GLY A 95 -15.02 3.00 13.91
CA GLY A 95 -15.71 2.34 15.02
C GLY A 95 -17.07 1.84 14.56
N GLN A 96 -17.29 0.53 14.60
CA GLN A 96 -18.56 -0.12 14.27
C GLN A 96 -19.18 -0.80 15.51
N GLU A 97 -18.67 -0.50 16.70
CA GLU A 97 -19.01 -1.23 17.92
C GLU A 97 -20.48 -1.04 18.28
N SER A 98 -21.00 0.18 18.26
CA SER A 98 -22.40 0.49 18.57
C SER A 98 -23.39 -0.14 17.59
N GLU A 99 -23.11 -0.06 16.29
CA GLU A 99 -23.93 -0.66 15.23
C GLU A 99 -23.90 -2.19 15.30
N LYS A 100 -22.77 -2.80 15.66
CA LYS A 100 -22.70 -4.26 15.83
C LYS A 100 -23.43 -4.73 17.08
N LEU A 101 -23.45 -3.92 18.14
CA LEU A 101 -24.18 -4.24 19.36
C LEU A 101 -25.70 -4.22 19.16
N SER A 102 -26.23 -3.36 18.27
CA SER A 102 -27.68 -3.32 18.01
C SER A 102 -28.20 -4.64 17.41
N ILE A 103 -27.37 -5.38 16.68
CA ILE A 103 -27.73 -6.70 16.12
C ILE A 103 -28.18 -7.67 17.23
N ILE A 104 -27.51 -7.65 18.39
CA ILE A 104 -27.90 -8.50 19.52
C ILE A 104 -29.23 -8.03 20.11
N GLY A 105 -29.44 -6.71 20.17
CA GLY A 105 -30.72 -6.13 20.59
C GLY A 105 -31.88 -6.62 19.73
N ASP A 106 -31.68 -6.65 18.41
CA ASP A 106 -32.70 -7.11 17.45
C ASP A 106 -32.94 -8.62 17.53
N MET A 107 -31.93 -9.44 17.84
CA MET A 107 -32.09 -10.89 18.01
C MET A 107 -32.81 -11.29 19.30
N LEU A 108 -32.77 -10.43 20.32
CA LEU A 108 -33.36 -10.69 21.63
C LEU A 108 -34.80 -10.15 21.77
N ALA A 109 -35.28 -9.39 20.78
CA ALA A 109 -36.65 -8.89 20.69
C ALA A 109 -37.59 -9.91 20.03
#